data_AF-A0A5K1ETK5-F1
#
_entry.id   AF-A0A5K1ETK5-F1
#
_cell.length_a   1.000
_cell.length_b   1.000
_cell.length_c   1.000
_cell.angle_alpha   90.00
_cell.angle_beta   90.00
_cell.angle_gamma   90.00
#
_symmetry.space_group_name_H-M   'P 1'
#
loop_
_entity.id
_entity.type
_entity.pdbx_description
1 polymer ?
#
loop_
_entity_poly.entity_id
_entity_poly.type
_entity_poly.pdbx_seq_one_letter_code
_entity_poly.pdbx_strand_id
1 'polypeptide(L)' 'MGFLLVILGAITGFICFCITLLKWNEVRYRRKGLPPGTMGWPVFGETTEFLKYGPDFMRRQRA' A
#
# COMPACT_ATOMS: atom_id res chain seq x y z
N MET A 1 18.85 -15.79 -24.74
CA MET A 1 18.22 -14.46 -24.89
C MET A 1 16.70 -14.50 -24.74
N GLY A 2 15.95 -15.25 -25.57
CA GLY A 2 14.47 -15.28 -25.51
C GLY A 2 13.88 -15.76 -24.18
N PHE A 3 14.41 -16.84 -23.60
CA PHE A 3 13.92 -17.38 -22.31
C PHE A 3 14.04 -16.37 -21.15
N LEU A 4 15.12 -15.59 -21.12
CA LEU A 4 15.36 -14.59 -20.09
C LEU A 4 14.38 -13.42 -20.20
N LEU A 5 14.04 -12.99 -21.42
CA LEU A 5 13.02 -11.96 -21.68
C LEU A 5 11.61 -12.41 -21.25
N VAL A 6 11.27 -13.69 -21.47
CA VAL A 6 9.99 -14.26 -21.03
C VAL A 6 9.88 -14.25 -19.50
N ILE A 7 10.95 -14.64 -18.80
CA ILE A 7 10.99 -14.61 -17.32
C ILE A 7 10.84 -13.17 -16.80
N LEU A 8 11.57 -12.22 -17.38
CA LEU A 8 11.48 -10.82 -17.00
C LEU A 8 10.06 -10.26 -17.22
N GLY A 9 9.46 -10.55 -18.38
CA GLY A 9 8.09 -10.14 -18.68
C GLY A 9 7.07 -10.73 -17.70
N ALA A 10 7.23 -12.00 -17.33
CA ALA A 10 6.36 -12.66 -16.34
C ALA A 10 6.50 -12.02 -14.95
N ILE A 11 7.73 -11.74 -14.51
CA ILE A 11 7.99 -11.09 -13.21
C ILE A 11 7.38 -9.68 -13.20
N THR A 12 7.61 -8.88 -14.24
CA THR A 12 7.04 -7.52 -14.34
C THR A 12 5.51 -7.57 -14.35
N GLY A 13 4.91 -8.46 -15.15
CA GLY A 13 3.46 -8.65 -15.19
C GLY A 13 2.88 -9.03 -13.83
N PHE A 14 3.54 -9.96 -13.12
CA PHE A 14 3.15 -10.36 -11.78
C PHE A 14 3.21 -9.19 -10.77
N ILE A 15 4.28 -8.41 -10.80
CA ILE A 15 4.42 -7.22 -9.93
C ILE A 15 3.32 -6.20 -10.22
N CYS A 16 3.06 -5.88 -11.50
CA CYS A 16 1.99 -4.96 -11.88
C CYS A 16 0.61 -5.45 -11.41
N PHE A 17 0.35 -6.75 -11.51
CA PHE A 17 -0.88 -7.36 -11.02
C PHE A 17 -1.02 -7.22 -9.50
N CYS A 18 0.03 -7.51 -8.73
CA CYS A 18 0.04 -7.35 -7.27
C CYS A 18 -0.20 -5.89 -6.85
N ILE A 19 0.44 -4.91 -7.51
CA ILE A 19 0.22 -3.48 -7.24
C ILE A 19 -1.24 -3.10 -7.53
N THR A 20 -1.79 -3.58 -8.64
CA THR A 20 -3.18 -3.29 -9.02
C THR A 20 -4.17 -3.85 -7.99
N LEU A 21 -3.95 -5.08 -7.52
CA LEU A 21 -4.76 -5.69 -6.45
C LEU A 21 -4.68 -4.91 -5.13
N LEU A 22 -3.48 -4.48 -4.72
CA LEU A 22 -3.29 -3.67 -3.51
C LEU A 22 -4.07 -2.36 -3.59
N LYS A 23 -3.99 -1.65 -4.73
CA LYS A 23 -4.71 -0.39 -4.93
C LYS A 23 -6.22 -0.58 -5.11
N TRP A 24 -6.66 -1.72 -5.64
CA TRP A 24 -8.08 -2.04 -5.76
C TRP A 24 -8.78 -2.14 -4.39
N ASN A 25 -8.06 -2.61 -3.37
CA ASN A 25 -8.54 -2.63 -1.99
C ASN A 25 -8.88 -1.21 -1.49
N GLU A 26 -7.94 -0.27 -1.66
CA GLU A 26 -8.14 1.14 -1.31
C GLU A 26 -9.37 1.72 -2.04
N VAL A 27 -9.50 1.50 -3.34
CA VAL A 27 -10.65 2.01 -4.13
C VAL A 27 -11.98 1.43 -3.65
N ARG A 28 -12.02 0.13 -3.35
CA ARG A 28 -13.23 -0.56 -2.88
C ARG A 28 -13.70 -0.06 -1.51
N TYR A 29 -12.76 0.19 -0.61
CA TYR A 29 -13.06 0.50 0.79
C TYR A 29 -13.05 2.01 1.10
N ARG A 30 -12.58 2.87 0.18
CA ARG A 30 -12.57 4.34 0.31
C ARG A 30 -13.93 5.01 0.65
N ARG A 31 -15.06 4.32 0.47
CA ARG A 31 -16.41 4.93 0.54
C ARG A 31 -17.19 4.69 1.84
N LYS A 32 -16.65 3.97 2.84
CA LYS A 32 -17.42 3.56 4.03
C LYS A 32 -16.90 4.16 5.35
N GLY A 33 -17.13 5.44 5.62
CA GLY A 33 -16.99 6.03 6.98
C GLY A 33 -15.73 5.64 7.78
N LEU A 34 -14.65 5.30 7.08
CA LEU A 34 -13.42 4.81 7.68
C LEU A 34 -12.63 6.03 8.13
N PRO A 35 -11.92 5.91 9.26
CA PRO A 35 -11.05 6.99 9.70
C PRO A 35 -10.03 7.31 8.59
N PRO A 36 -9.61 8.58 8.50
CA PRO A 36 -8.54 8.95 7.59
C PRO A 36 -7.29 8.11 7.88
N GLY A 37 -6.51 7.83 6.84
CA GLY A 37 -5.33 6.98 6.94
C GLY A 37 -5.19 6.06 5.75
N THR A 38 -3.98 5.54 5.52
CA THR A 38 -3.75 4.57 4.44
C THR A 38 -4.31 3.19 4.81
N MET A 39 -4.99 2.55 3.85
CA MET A 39 -5.40 1.14 3.96
C MET A 39 -4.31 0.17 3.47
N GLY A 40 -3.10 0.69 3.23
CA GLY A 40 -1.96 -0.01 2.64
C GLY A 40 -1.29 -1.00 3.58
N TRP A 41 -0.01 -1.30 3.29
CA TRP A 41 0.73 -2.35 3.98
C TRP A 41 1.08 -1.92 5.42
N PRO A 42 0.69 -2.68 6.46
CA PRO A 42 0.88 -2.27 7.86
C PRO A 42 2.35 -2.15 8.28
N VAL A 43 3.29 -2.71 7.51
CA VAL A 43 4.73 -2.61 7.80
C VAL A 43 5.39 -1.42 7.07
N PHE A 44 4.87 -1.01 5.91
CA PHE A 44 5.38 0.11 5.13
C PHE A 44 4.23 1.09 4.83
N GLY A 45 4.17 2.16 5.63
CA GLY A 45 3.09 3.13 5.61
C GLY A 45 3.15 3.97 6.88
N GLU A 46 2.05 4.01 7.63
CA GLU A 46 1.96 4.84 8.84
C GLU A 46 2.84 4.35 10.00
N THR A 47 3.37 3.13 9.93
CA THR A 47 4.27 2.61 10.98
C THR A 47 5.58 3.39 11.09
N THR A 48 6.09 3.93 9.97
CA THR A 48 7.30 4.78 10.02
C THR A 48 6.98 6.15 10.64
N GLU A 49 5.81 6.72 10.34
CA GLU A 49 5.33 7.95 10.95
C GLU A 49 4.99 7.75 12.44
N PHE A 50 4.42 6.61 12.80
CA PHE A 50 4.17 6.23 14.18
C PHE A 50 5.48 6.14 14.97
N LEU A 51 6.53 5.50 14.42
CA LEU A 51 7.84 5.44 15.07
C LEU A 51 8.52 6.81 15.15
N LYS A 52 8.33 7.66 14.13
CA LYS A 52 8.93 9.01 14.06
C LYS A 52 8.25 10.00 15.01
N TYR A 53 6.92 9.96 15.12
CA TYR A 53 6.12 10.95 15.87
C TYR A 53 5.57 10.41 17.19
N GLY A 54 5.63 9.10 17.43
CA GLY A 54 5.23 8.48 18.69
C GLY A 54 3.78 8.83 19.08
N PRO A 55 3.51 9.16 20.36
CA PRO A 55 2.16 9.51 20.84
C PRO A 55 1.49 10.67 20.09
N ASP A 56 2.26 11.57 19.47
CA ASP A 56 1.73 12.71 18.70
C ASP A 56 1.16 12.30 17.34
N PHE A 57 1.50 11.11 16.83
CA PHE A 57 0.90 10.55 15.62
C PHE A 57 -0.63 10.47 15.76
N MET A 58 -1.13 9.97 16.89
CA MET A 58 -2.56 9.82 17.18
C MET A 58 -3.31 11.16 17.22
N ARG A 59 -2.61 12.26 17.53
CA ARG A 59 -3.18 13.62 17.51
C ARG A 59 -3.34 14.15 16.08
N ARG A 60 -2.44 13.77 15.16
CA ARG A 60 -2.49 14.16 13.75
C ARG A 60 -3.55 13.39 12.94
N GLN A 61 -3.88 12.18 13.37
CA GLN A 61 -4.87 11.29 12.72
C GLN A 61 -6.35 11.65 13.00
N ARG A 62 -6.65 12.61 13.89
CA ARG A 62 -8.03 12.99 14.27
C ARG A 62 -8.67 14.08 13.37
N ALA A 63 -8.02 14.46 12.28
CA ALA A 63 -8.47 15.54 11.40
C ALA A 63 -9.62 15.12 10.48
#